data_AF-G8BW47-F1
#
_entry.id   AF-G8BW47-F1
#
_cell.length_a   1.000
_cell.length_b   1.000
_cell.length_c   1.000
_cell.angle_alpha   90.00
_cell.angle_beta   90.00
_cell.angle_gamma   90.00
#
_symmetry.space_group_name_H-M   'P 1'
#
loop_
_entity.id
_entity.type
_entity.pdbx_description
1 polymer ?
#
loop_
_entity_poly.entity_id
_entity_poly.type
_entity_poly.pdbx_seq_one_letter_code
_entity_poly.pdbx_strand_id
1 'polypeptide(L)'
;MQSEYVQERLASLNKVDDKLCSLLKEVSQMVYTFSELKRGNETLKPNFNEHIKEFFDTLDSATSSLHKEIELLDENTGTRVLPINVNKKALGQDTEKMKEQMQLLKVLLQSDK
;
A
#
# COMPACT_ATOMS: atom_id res chain seq x y z
N MET A 1 0.91 0.78 -18.73
CA MET A 1 1.86 1.11 -17.65
C MET A 1 1.09 1.94 -16.62
N GLN A 2 1.09 1.54 -15.35
CA GLN A 2 0.40 2.30 -14.30
C GLN A 2 1.07 3.68 -14.16
N SER A 3 0.29 4.71 -13.85
CA SER A 3 0.79 6.08 -13.64
C SER A 3 1.82 6.10 -12.50
N GLU A 4 2.89 6.89 -12.65
CA GLU A 4 3.96 7.08 -11.65
C GLU A 4 3.39 7.48 -10.27
N TYR A 5 2.36 8.33 -10.28
CA TYR A 5 1.61 8.70 -9.07
C TYR A 5 1.02 7.50 -8.33
N VAL A 6 0.43 6.54 -9.06
CA VAL A 6 -0.16 5.33 -8.45
C VAL A 6 0.92 4.43 -7.86
N GLN A 7 2.10 4.36 -8.48
CA GLN A 7 3.22 3.59 -7.96
C GLN A 7 3.77 4.19 -6.65
N GLU A 8 3.88 5.51 -6.55
CA GLU A 8 4.29 6.18 -5.31
C GLU A 8 3.27 5.96 -4.18
N ARG A 9 1.97 6.01 -4.48
CA ARG A 9 0.92 5.72 -3.48
C ARG A 9 0.96 4.27 -3.02
N LEU A 10 1.13 3.30 -3.94
CA LEU A 10 1.32 1.90 -3.58
C LEU A 10 2.58 1.67 -2.72
N ALA A 11 3.67 2.37 -3.01
CA ALA A 11 4.87 2.32 -2.18
C ALA A 11 4.63 2.91 -0.78
N SER A 12 3.81 3.96 -0.67
CA SER A 12 3.39 4.54 0.61
C SER A 12 2.55 3.56 1.43
N LEU A 13 1.58 2.88 0.80
CA LEU A 13 0.79 1.81 1.41
C LEU A 13 1.66 0.64 1.90
N ASN A 14 2.62 0.17 1.10
CA ASN A 14 3.56 -0.87 1.53
C ASN A 14 4.37 -0.45 2.77
N LYS A 15 4.75 0.83 2.89
CA LYS A 15 5.41 1.33 4.10
C LYS A 15 4.50 1.32 5.32
N VAL A 16 3.18 1.51 5.14
CA VAL A 16 2.21 1.37 6.22
C VAL A 16 2.13 -0.10 6.66
N ASP A 17 2.13 -1.05 5.72
CA ASP A 17 2.17 -2.48 6.04
C ASP A 17 3.45 -2.85 6.82
N ASP A 18 4.62 -2.33 6.45
CA ASP A 18 5.87 -2.53 7.19
C ASP A 18 5.78 -1.99 8.64
N LYS A 19 5.11 -0.85 8.84
CA LYS A 19 4.85 -0.30 10.18
C LYS A 19 3.93 -1.22 10.99
N LEU A 20 2.87 -1.77 10.38
CA LEU A 20 1.97 -2.72 11.04
C LEU A 20 2.69 -4.03 11.41
N CYS A 21 3.59 -4.52 10.56
CA CYS A 21 4.45 -5.66 10.89
C CYS A 21 5.41 -5.35 12.05
N SER A 22 5.94 -4.14 12.10
CA SER A 22 6.82 -3.69 13.20
C SER A 22 6.04 -3.61 14.52
N LEU A 23 4.80 -3.15 14.46
CA LEU A 23 3.90 -3.09 15.61
C LEU A 23 3.60 -4.48 16.20
N LEU A 24 3.44 -5.51 15.37
CA LEU A 24 3.34 -6.90 15.84
C LEU A 24 4.61 -7.37 16.56
N LYS A 25 5.80 -6.94 16.11
CA LYS A 25 7.07 -7.24 16.79
C LYS A 25 7.14 -6.57 18.16
N GLU A 26 6.74 -5.31 18.26
CA GLU A 26 6.71 -4.57 19.54
C GLU A 26 5.74 -5.23 20.53
N VAL A 27 4.57 -5.69 20.08
CA VAL A 27 3.65 -6.47 20.94
C VAL A 27 4.31 -7.74 21.44
N SER A 28 5.03 -8.46 20.57
CA SER A 28 5.74 -9.67 20.99
C SER A 28 6.79 -9.38 22.08
N GLN A 29 7.53 -8.28 21.96
CA GLN A 29 8.51 -7.87 22.97
C GLN A 29 7.85 -7.39 24.26
N MET A 30 6.73 -6.67 24.15
CA MET A 30 5.91 -6.23 25.28
C MET A 30 5.36 -7.41 26.08
N VAL A 31 4.82 -8.44 25.41
CA VAL A 31 4.31 -9.65 26.07
C VAL A 31 5.43 -10.41 26.78
N TYR A 32 6.61 -10.50 26.15
CA TYR A 32 7.79 -11.12 26.75
C TYR A 32 8.25 -10.36 28.00
N THR A 33 8.47 -9.05 27.88
CA THR A 33 8.91 -8.19 29.00
C THR A 33 7.88 -8.17 30.13
N PHE A 34 6.58 -8.19 29.83
CA PHE A 34 5.51 -8.34 30.82
C PHE A 34 5.56 -9.67 31.57
N SER A 35 5.83 -10.78 30.87
CA SER A 35 5.98 -12.10 31.47
C SER A 35 7.13 -12.14 32.48
N GLU A 36 8.26 -11.55 32.12
CA GLU A 36 9.44 -11.45 32.99
C GLU A 36 9.21 -10.49 34.18
N LEU A 37 8.48 -9.40 33.97
CA LEU A 37 8.03 -8.49 35.04
C LEU A 37 7.16 -9.24 36.06
N LYS A 38 6.20 -10.05 35.58
CA LYS A 38 5.36 -10.90 36.46
C LYS A 38 6.14 -11.97 37.22
N ARG A 39 7.29 -12.40 36.72
CA ARG A 39 8.21 -13.32 37.40
C ARG A 39 9.06 -12.65 38.48
N GLY A 40 8.90 -11.35 38.70
CA GLY A 40 9.59 -10.57 39.73
C GLY A 40 10.81 -9.80 39.22
N ASN A 41 11.05 -9.78 37.91
CA ASN A 41 12.18 -9.05 37.33
C ASN A 41 11.82 -7.58 37.07
N GLU A 42 11.81 -6.76 38.13
CA GLU A 42 11.49 -5.32 38.08
C GLU A 42 12.50 -4.51 37.23
N THR A 43 13.68 -5.05 36.89
CA THR A 43 14.67 -4.31 36.08
C THR A 43 14.22 -4.07 34.64
N LEU A 44 13.23 -4.83 34.14
CA LEU A 44 12.69 -4.73 32.79
C LEU A 44 11.50 -3.76 32.68
N LYS A 45 11.06 -3.17 33.80
CA LYS A 45 10.00 -2.16 33.86
C LYS A 45 10.22 -0.92 32.99
N PRO A 46 11.42 -0.31 32.93
CA PRO A 46 11.68 0.78 31.98
C PRO A 46 11.49 0.33 30.52
N ASN A 47 12.03 -0.84 30.14
CA ASN A 47 11.91 -1.37 28.78
C ASN A 47 10.45 -1.67 28.42
N PHE A 48 9.67 -2.22 29.34
CA PHE A 48 8.24 -2.46 29.13
C PHE A 48 7.46 -1.17 28.87
N ASN A 49 7.75 -0.11 29.64
CA ASN A 49 7.12 1.20 29.41
C ASN A 49 7.55 1.82 28.08
N GLU A 50 8.79 1.63 27.67
CA GLU A 50 9.31 2.08 26.37
C GLU A 50 8.62 1.35 25.21
N HIS A 51 8.57 0.02 25.23
CA HIS A 51 7.85 -0.78 24.23
C HIS A 51 6.34 -0.45 24.17
N ILE A 52 5.71 -0.14 25.31
CA ILE A 52 4.32 0.34 25.33
C ILE A 52 4.18 1.67 24.60
N LYS A 53 5.06 2.62 24.91
CA LYS A 53 5.00 3.94 24.29
C LYS A 53 5.26 3.83 22.79
N GLU A 54 6.29 3.11 22.38
CA GLU A 54 6.63 2.87 20.98
C GLU A 54 5.51 2.15 20.22
N PHE A 55 4.84 1.19 20.86
CA PHE A 55 3.65 0.54 20.30
C PHE A 55 2.53 1.54 20.00
N PHE A 56 2.16 2.38 20.96
CA PHE A 56 1.09 3.36 20.77
C PHE A 56 1.47 4.45 19.76
N ASP A 57 2.70 4.95 19.81
CA ASP A 57 3.21 5.94 18.86
C ASP A 57 3.24 5.37 17.42
N THR A 58 3.66 4.12 17.27
CA THR A 58 3.67 3.42 15.96
C THR A 58 2.24 3.17 15.47
N LEU A 59 1.32 2.79 16.35
CA LEU A 59 -0.09 2.57 16.02
C LEU A 59 -0.75 3.85 15.53
N ASP A 60 -0.55 4.96 16.23
CA ASP A 60 -1.11 6.25 15.88
C ASP A 60 -0.55 6.74 14.54
N SER A 61 0.77 6.61 14.36
CA SER A 61 1.44 6.94 13.08
C SER A 61 0.91 6.10 11.92
N ALA A 62 0.76 4.79 12.10
CA ALA A 62 0.27 3.88 11.06
C ALA A 62 -1.20 4.16 10.73
N THR A 63 -2.05 4.35 11.74
CA THR A 63 -3.48 4.65 11.57
C THR A 63 -3.69 5.99 10.88
N SER A 64 -2.97 7.02 11.30
CA SER A 64 -3.01 8.34 10.66
C SER A 64 -2.50 8.31 9.22
N SER A 65 -1.46 7.51 8.93
CA SER A 65 -0.95 7.35 7.56
C SER A 65 -1.96 6.64 6.67
N LEU A 66 -2.58 5.55 7.17
CA LEU A 66 -3.61 4.81 6.45
C LEU A 66 -4.84 5.67 6.18
N HIS A 67 -5.28 6.45 7.17
CA HIS A 67 -6.43 7.35 7.02
C HIS A 67 -6.20 8.38 5.91
N LYS A 68 -5.02 9.00 5.87
CA LYS A 68 -4.63 9.93 4.80
C LYS A 68 -4.60 9.26 3.42
N GLU A 69 -4.10 8.03 3.32
CA GLU A 69 -4.13 7.31 2.04
C GLU A 69 -5.56 6.95 1.61
N ILE A 70 -6.47 6.68 2.55
CA ILE A 70 -7.90 6.49 2.25
C ILE A 70 -8.55 7.79 1.77
N GLU A 71 -8.28 8.92 2.44
CA GLU A 71 -8.76 10.24 1.99
C GLU A 71 -8.25 10.55 0.57
N LEU A 72 -6.96 10.32 0.30
CA LEU A 72 -6.39 10.49 -1.03
C LEU A 72 -7.00 9.53 -2.06
N LEU A 73 -7.32 8.29 -1.68
CA LEU A 73 -8.03 7.35 -2.55
C LEU A 73 -9.43 7.85 -2.87
N ASP A 74 -10.17 8.37 -1.90
CA ASP A 74 -11.52 8.91 -2.11
C ASP A 74 -11.49 10.16 -3.00
N GLU A 75 -10.53 11.08 -2.80
CA GLU A 75 -10.34 12.25 -3.66
C GLU A 75 -9.94 11.88 -5.10
N ASN A 76 -9.13 10.83 -5.26
CA ASN A 76 -8.69 10.33 -6.56
C ASN A 76 -9.72 9.41 -7.24
N THR A 77 -10.73 8.93 -6.50
CA THR A 77 -11.81 8.10 -7.02
C THR A 77 -12.87 8.97 -7.67
N GLY A 78 -12.91 8.98 -9.01
CA GLY A 78 -13.86 9.81 -9.78
C GLY A 78 -13.22 11.05 -10.41
N THR A 79 -12.02 11.45 -10.00
CA THR A 79 -11.09 12.19 -10.86
C THR A 79 -10.44 11.23 -11.86
N ARG A 80 -10.01 11.75 -13.02
CA ARG A 80 -9.53 10.98 -14.20
C ARG A 80 -8.36 10.01 -13.96
N VAL A 81 -7.84 9.88 -12.74
CA VAL A 81 -6.63 9.10 -12.40
C VAL A 81 -6.97 7.66 -11.99
N LEU A 82 -8.03 7.45 -11.21
CA LEU A 82 -8.50 6.11 -10.86
C LEU A 82 -9.85 5.85 -11.54
N PRO A 83 -10.02 4.69 -12.20
CA PRO A 83 -11.31 4.35 -12.78
C PRO A 83 -12.37 4.32 -11.68
N ILE A 84 -13.57 4.79 -12.03
CA ILE A 84 -14.77 4.65 -11.20
C ILE A 84 -14.86 3.20 -10.72
N ASN A 85 -15.32 2.99 -9.49
CA ASN A 85 -15.50 1.68 -8.87
C ASN A 85 -16.51 0.83 -9.68
N VAL A 86 -16.06 0.26 -10.78
CA VAL A 86 -16.78 -0.68 -11.62
C VAL A 86 -15.84 -1.85 -11.86
N ASN A 87 -16.37 -3.06 -11.65
CA ASN A 87 -15.70 -4.34 -11.82
C ASN A 87 -14.69 -4.34 -12.98
N LYS A 88 -13.55 -5.02 -12.78
CA LYS A 88 -12.48 -5.23 -13.77
C LYS A 88 -13.09 -5.71 -15.10
N LYS A 89 -13.42 -4.77 -15.99
CA LYS A 89 -13.80 -5.06 -17.37
C LYS A 89 -12.55 -5.55 -18.12
N ALA A 90 -12.77 -6.24 -19.25
CA ALA A 90 -11.69 -6.72 -20.11
C ALA A 90 -10.87 -5.56 -20.69
N LEU A 91 -9.86 -5.11 -19.93
CA LEU A 91 -8.86 -4.16 -20.36
C LEU A 91 -7.94 -4.86 -21.37
N GLY A 92 -7.93 -4.41 -22.62
CA GLY A 92 -7.02 -4.91 -23.66
C GLY A 92 -7.64 -5.07 -25.05
N GLN A 93 -8.95 -5.26 -25.13
CA GLN A 93 -9.64 -5.47 -26.40
C GLN A 93 -9.48 -4.28 -27.36
N ASP A 94 -9.55 -3.06 -26.82
CA ASP A 94 -9.42 -1.84 -27.63
C ASP A 94 -8.01 -1.70 -28.20
N THR A 95 -7.00 -2.04 -27.40
CA THR A 95 -5.58 -1.92 -27.78
C THR A 95 -5.17 -3.00 -28.77
N GLU A 96 -5.69 -4.22 -28.62
CA GLU A 96 -5.51 -5.30 -29.59
C GLU A 96 -6.14 -4.97 -30.93
N LYS A 97 -7.42 -4.55 -30.95
CA LYS A 97 -8.09 -4.15 -32.20
C LYS A 97 -7.38 -3.01 -32.89
N MET A 98 -6.89 -2.01 -32.15
CA MET A 98 -6.15 -0.90 -32.73
C MET A 98 -4.80 -1.33 -33.31
N LYS A 99 -4.09 -2.27 -32.67
CA LYS A 99 -2.85 -2.85 -33.19
C LYS A 99 -3.08 -3.65 -34.46
N GLU A 100 -4.13 -4.47 -34.52
CA GLU A 100 -4.51 -5.22 -35.73
C GLU A 100 -4.73 -4.28 -36.92
N GLN A 101 -5.52 -3.22 -36.74
CA GLN A 101 -5.79 -2.25 -37.81
C GLN A 101 -4.51 -1.52 -38.24
N MET A 102 -3.64 -1.16 -37.29
CA MET A 102 -2.34 -0.54 -37.58
C MET A 102 -1.41 -1.50 -38.37
N GLN A 103 -1.45 -2.79 -38.08
CA GLN A 103 -0.70 -3.81 -38.82
C GLN A 103 -1.23 -3.99 -40.24
N LEU A 104 -2.55 -4.10 -40.42
CA LEU A 104 -3.18 -4.17 -41.74
C LEU A 104 -2.83 -2.94 -42.60
N LEU A 105 -2.88 -1.75 -42.01
CA LEU A 105 -2.51 -0.51 -42.69
C LEU A 105 -1.03 -0.49 -43.11
N LYS A 106 -0.12 -0.98 -42.26
CA LYS A 106 1.30 -1.12 -42.60
C LYS A 106 1.54 -2.09 -43.76
N VAL A 107 0.80 -3.19 -43.81
CA VAL A 107 0.91 -4.18 -44.90
C VAL A 107 0.42 -3.60 -46.23
N LEU A 108 -0.68 -2.84 -46.21
CA LEU A 108 -1.18 -2.13 -47.40
C LEU A 108 -0.17 -1.09 -47.91
N LEU A 109 0.37 -0.26 -47.02
CA LEU A 109 1.41 0.73 -47.36
C LEU A 109 2.71 0.13 -47.90
N GLN A 110 3.03 -1.12 -47.55
CA GLN A 110 4.18 -1.85 -48.08
C GLN A 110 3.89 -2.51 -49.43
N SER A 111 2.62 -2.82 -49.71
CA SER A 111 2.16 -3.44 -50.96
C SER A 111 1.92 -2.40 -52.08
N ASP A 112 1.70 -1.13 -51.73
CA ASP A 112 1.54 0.01 -52.66
C ASP A 112 2.87 0.66 -53.10
N LYS A 113 4.01 0.01 -52.84
CA LYS A 113 5.35 0.35 -53.36
C LYS A 113 5.85 -0.71 -54.32
#